data_AF-A3MT81-F1
#
_entry.id   AF-A3MT81-F1
#
_cell.length_a   1.000
_cell.length_b   1.000
_cell.length_c   1.000
_cell.angle_alpha   90.00
_cell.angle_beta   90.00
_cell.angle_gamma   90.00
#
_symmetry.space_group_name_H-M   'P 1'
#
loop_
_entity.id
_entity.type
_entity.pdbx_description
1 polymer ?
#
loop_
_entity_poly.entity_id
_entity_poly.type
_entity_poly.pdbx_seq_one_letter_code
_entity_poly.pdbx_strand_id
1 'polypeptide(L)'
;MIYIAAGLALLLLAYYDPAFRPAAYPLAAFFLGHGVGSLLHRRRRHVAGYFSTFLGVSAAVYLAPLPLSLFHRALLVGVAFGFFLNAARFFTRLRRVLAPVSIAVTAGSLGAFLYAVGAPLLPVAAWGVGAGAAAASALGLAGGRRGRFFARRTALFGVLGGLLGVLYQVSALVGGLQLFASVAAAAVASLLLLGTEAKWPRPRLYDDADVLAAKRVEARFVKTGDVALLAAYVAYHLAKAGVEEGRVVEVVRAALSYRDWEPSPFAPPLVAKLVERANRRRRERHLRKVEALLRRYL
;
A
#
# COMPACT_ATOMS: atom_id res chain seq x y z
N MET A 1 20.65 -4.56 14.75
CA MET A 1 21.63 -5.06 15.73
C MET A 1 21.34 -6.50 16.08
N ILE A 2 20.16 -6.84 16.62
CA ILE A 2 19.77 -8.23 16.94
C ILE A 2 19.99 -9.21 15.77
N TYR A 3 19.50 -8.92 14.56
CA TYR A 3 19.71 -9.80 13.40
C TYR A 3 21.18 -9.95 12.98
N ILE A 4 21.99 -8.89 13.10
CA ILE A 4 23.42 -8.96 12.78
C ILE A 4 24.12 -9.86 13.81
N ALA A 5 23.82 -9.67 15.09
CA ALA A 5 24.34 -10.51 16.18
C ALA A 5 23.93 -11.97 16.02
N ALA A 6 22.67 -12.25 15.67
CA ALA A 6 22.19 -13.60 15.37
C ALA A 6 22.95 -14.24 14.20
N GLY A 7 23.18 -13.48 13.12
CA GLY A 7 23.97 -13.96 11.99
C GLY A 7 25.42 -14.29 12.36
N LEU A 8 26.07 -13.42 13.14
CA LEU A 8 27.43 -13.68 13.66
C LEU A 8 27.47 -14.89 14.60
N ALA A 9 26.48 -15.04 15.48
CA ALA A 9 26.38 -16.18 16.38
C ALA A 9 26.23 -17.50 15.62
N LEU A 10 25.43 -17.51 14.53
CA LEU A 10 25.31 -18.69 13.66
C LEU A 10 26.60 -19.02 12.92
N LEU A 11 27.37 -18.02 12.48
CA LEU A 11 28.70 -18.26 11.91
C LEU A 11 29.67 -18.85 12.93
N LEU A 12 29.65 -18.34 14.16
CA LEU A 12 30.46 -18.89 15.25
C LEU A 12 30.05 -20.33 15.57
N LEU A 13 28.74 -20.61 15.66
CA LEU A 13 28.23 -21.97 15.86
C LEU A 13 28.71 -22.93 14.76
N ALA A 14 28.64 -22.50 13.49
CA ALA A 14 29.10 -23.29 12.34
C ALA A 14 30.63 -23.49 12.31
N TYR A 15 31.39 -22.55 12.87
CA TYR A 15 32.83 -22.65 13.01
C TYR A 15 33.22 -23.71 14.04
N TYR A 16 32.62 -23.67 15.24
CA TYR A 16 32.90 -24.58 16.33
C TYR A 16 32.32 -25.98 16.15
N ASP A 17 31.14 -26.08 15.53
CA ASP A 17 30.47 -27.37 15.31
C ASP A 17 30.12 -27.56 13.82
N PRO A 18 30.88 -28.41 13.11
CA PRO A 18 30.65 -28.72 11.70
C PRO A 18 29.27 -29.29 11.40
N ALA A 19 28.61 -29.96 12.35
CA ALA A 19 27.31 -30.58 12.14
C ALA A 19 26.22 -29.55 11.83
N PHE A 20 26.34 -28.32 12.36
CA PHE A 20 25.36 -27.26 12.14
C PHE A 20 25.59 -26.44 10.87
N ARG A 21 26.75 -26.55 10.20
CA ARG A 21 27.09 -25.77 8.99
C ARG A 21 25.99 -25.75 7.92
N PRO A 22 25.32 -26.86 7.58
CA PRO A 22 24.32 -26.88 6.52
C PRO A 22 23.12 -25.97 6.81
N ALA A 23 22.74 -25.80 8.07
CA ALA A 23 21.65 -24.91 8.48
C ALA A 23 22.14 -23.52 8.87
N ALA A 24 23.29 -23.44 9.55
CA ALA A 24 23.80 -22.21 10.12
C ALA A 24 24.31 -21.23 9.07
N TYR A 25 25.02 -21.68 8.02
CA TYR A 25 25.51 -20.80 6.96
C TYR A 25 24.42 -20.08 6.15
N PRO A 26 23.37 -20.76 5.62
CA PRO A 26 22.32 -20.06 4.89
C PRO A 26 21.54 -19.10 5.80
N LEU A 27 21.25 -19.50 7.05
CA LEU A 27 20.57 -18.63 8.02
C LEU A 27 21.44 -17.42 8.40
N ALA A 28 22.74 -17.62 8.61
CA ALA A 28 23.67 -16.54 8.89
C ALA A 28 23.72 -15.52 7.75
N ALA A 29 23.85 -15.99 6.51
CA ALA A 29 23.86 -15.13 5.33
C ALA A 29 22.57 -14.29 5.22
N PHE A 30 21.42 -14.92 5.46
CA PHE A 30 20.14 -14.23 5.51
C PHE A 30 20.09 -13.16 6.61
N PHE A 31 20.41 -13.53 7.86
CA PHE A 31 20.29 -12.62 9.01
C PHE A 31 21.27 -11.45 8.94
N LEU A 32 22.49 -11.67 8.44
CA LEU A 32 23.46 -10.61 8.19
C LEU A 32 22.95 -9.66 7.10
N GLY A 33 22.53 -10.19 5.95
CA GLY A 33 22.01 -9.38 4.85
C GLY A 33 20.77 -8.57 5.25
N HIS A 34 19.83 -9.19 5.97
CA HIS A 34 18.64 -8.53 6.49
C HIS A 34 18.98 -7.49 7.58
N GLY A 35 19.90 -7.82 8.49
CA GLY A 35 20.34 -6.94 9.56
C GLY A 35 21.04 -5.68 9.06
N VAL A 36 21.98 -5.84 8.11
CA VAL A 36 22.64 -4.73 7.41
C VAL A 36 21.61 -3.95 6.59
N GLY A 37 20.71 -4.65 5.90
CA GLY A 37 19.61 -4.04 5.15
C GLY A 37 18.74 -3.11 6.00
N SER A 38 18.32 -3.59 7.17
CA SER A 38 17.55 -2.83 8.15
C SER A 38 18.31 -1.62 8.67
N LEU A 39 19.61 -1.75 8.93
CA LEU A 39 20.46 -0.64 9.36
C LEU A 39 20.55 0.45 8.29
N LEU A 40 20.81 0.06 7.04
CA LEU A 40 20.87 0.98 5.90
C LEU A 40 19.52 1.67 5.67
N HIS A 41 18.41 0.95 5.81
CA HIS A 41 17.07 1.51 5.72
C HIS A 41 16.82 2.57 6.81
N ARG A 42 17.20 2.31 8.07
CA ARG A 42 17.12 3.29 9.17
C ARG A 42 17.96 4.55 8.91
N ARG A 43 19.08 4.40 8.20
CA ARG A 43 19.94 5.51 7.74
C ARG A 43 19.46 6.16 6.44
N ARG A 44 18.21 5.94 6.02
CA ARG A 44 17.60 6.47 4.78
C ARG A 44 18.27 6.01 3.49
N ARG A 45 19.13 4.99 3.53
CA ARG A 45 19.74 4.35 2.35
C ARG A 45 18.88 3.18 1.88
N HIS A 46 17.63 3.47 1.53
CA HIS A 46 16.60 2.44 1.32
C HIS A 46 16.96 1.43 0.22
N VAL A 47 17.39 1.89 -0.96
CA VAL A 47 17.76 1.00 -2.08
C VAL A 47 18.90 0.06 -1.71
N ALA A 48 19.96 0.60 -1.10
CA ALA A 48 21.08 -0.19 -0.60
C ALA A 48 20.64 -1.18 0.49
N GLY A 49 19.68 -0.79 1.34
CA GLY A 49 19.10 -1.68 2.35
C GLY A 49 18.35 -2.88 1.75
N TYR A 50 17.50 -2.64 0.75
CA TYR A 50 16.81 -3.73 0.03
C TYR A 50 17.79 -4.59 -0.77
N PHE A 51 18.81 -3.98 -1.38
CA PHE A 51 19.85 -4.70 -2.11
C PHE A 51 20.65 -5.63 -1.19
N SER A 52 21.04 -5.14 0.00
CA SER A 52 21.71 -5.98 1.01
C SER A 52 20.83 -7.14 1.48
N THR A 53 19.52 -6.90 1.60
CA THR A 53 18.58 -7.98 1.98
C THR A 53 18.47 -9.01 0.85
N PHE A 54 18.40 -8.56 -0.40
CA PHE A 54 18.41 -9.42 -1.59
C PHE A 54 19.67 -10.29 -1.63
N LEU A 55 20.86 -9.70 -1.47
CA LEU A 55 22.12 -10.47 -1.44
C LEU A 55 22.13 -11.53 -0.34
N GLY A 56 21.61 -11.20 0.86
CA GLY A 56 21.46 -12.17 1.95
C GLY A 56 20.56 -13.34 1.58
N VAL A 57 19.41 -13.06 0.94
CA VAL A 57 18.50 -14.11 0.43
C VAL A 57 19.17 -14.94 -0.67
N SER A 58 19.84 -14.31 -1.63
CA SER A 58 20.53 -15.02 -2.72
C SER A 58 21.62 -15.95 -2.20
N ALA A 59 22.46 -15.45 -1.29
CA ALA A 59 23.48 -16.26 -0.64
C ALA A 59 22.85 -17.42 0.15
N ALA A 60 21.78 -17.18 0.90
CA ALA A 60 21.07 -18.22 1.63
C ALA A 60 20.52 -19.32 0.70
N VAL A 61 19.94 -18.96 -0.45
CA VAL A 61 19.43 -19.92 -1.44
C VAL A 61 20.55 -20.80 -2.02
N TYR A 62 21.72 -20.22 -2.31
CA TYR A 62 22.86 -20.97 -2.84
C TYR A 62 23.59 -21.80 -1.77
N LEU A 63 23.56 -21.38 -0.51
CA LEU A 63 24.19 -22.11 0.59
C LEU A 63 23.29 -23.20 1.18
N ALA A 64 21.97 -23.08 1.03
CA ALA A 64 21.04 -24.04 1.60
C ALA A 64 21.23 -25.44 0.96
N PRO A 65 21.23 -26.51 1.77
CA PRO A 65 21.36 -27.89 1.30
C PRO A 65 20.01 -28.41 0.76
N LEU A 66 19.37 -27.62 -0.12
CA LEU A 66 18.13 -28.03 -0.77
C LEU A 66 18.45 -28.97 -1.95
N PRO A 67 17.65 -30.02 -2.19
CA PRO A 67 17.78 -30.93 -3.33
C PRO A 67 17.30 -30.24 -4.64
N LEU A 68 17.85 -29.05 -4.92
CA LEU A 68 17.53 -28.20 -6.06
C LEU A 68 18.77 -28.05 -6.92
N SER A 69 18.60 -28.24 -8.23
CA SER A 69 19.68 -27.95 -9.19
C SER A 69 20.04 -26.47 -9.20
N LEU A 70 21.22 -26.15 -9.74
CA LEU A 70 21.68 -24.76 -9.89
C LEU A 70 20.67 -23.89 -10.65
N PHE A 71 19.99 -24.46 -11.65
CA PHE A 71 18.96 -23.76 -12.40
C PHE A 71 17.77 -23.36 -11.52
N HIS A 72 17.25 -24.29 -10.71
CA HIS A 72 16.15 -24.00 -9.77
C HIS A 72 16.53 -22.91 -8.76
N ARG A 73 17.75 -22.96 -8.24
CA ARG A 73 18.28 -21.93 -7.33
C ARG A 73 18.35 -20.57 -8.02
N ALA A 74 18.85 -20.51 -9.25
CA ALA A 74 18.89 -19.28 -10.04
C ALA A 74 17.49 -18.69 -10.27
N LEU A 75 16.48 -19.54 -10.50
CA LEU A 75 15.09 -19.10 -10.65
C LEU A 75 14.51 -18.53 -9.35
N LEU A 76 14.76 -19.16 -8.20
CA LEU A 76 14.37 -18.61 -6.89
C LEU A 76 15.05 -17.26 -6.61
N VAL A 77 16.32 -17.12 -7.00
CA VAL A 77 17.03 -15.83 -6.94
C VAL A 77 16.42 -14.80 -7.89
N GLY A 78 15.99 -15.21 -9.09
CA GLY A 78 15.24 -14.36 -10.02
C GLY A 78 13.93 -13.86 -9.41
N VAL A 79 13.19 -14.71 -8.69
CA VAL A 79 11.99 -14.31 -7.94
C VAL A 79 12.34 -13.27 -6.86
N ALA A 80 13.37 -13.52 -6.06
CA ALA A 80 13.84 -12.57 -5.05
C ALA A 80 14.29 -11.23 -5.66
N PHE A 81 14.92 -11.26 -6.84
CA PHE A 81 15.32 -10.07 -7.58
C PHE A 81 14.11 -9.26 -8.05
N GLY A 82 13.06 -9.92 -8.53
CA GLY A 82 11.79 -9.28 -8.87
C GLY A 82 11.16 -8.52 -7.69
N PHE A 83 11.17 -9.12 -6.49
CA PHE A 83 10.74 -8.44 -5.26
C PHE A 83 11.62 -7.24 -4.90
N PHE A 84 12.94 -7.36 -5.06
CA PHE A 84 13.86 -6.25 -4.87
C PHE A 84 13.53 -5.09 -5.82
N LEU A 85 13.31 -5.35 -7.11
CA LEU A 85 12.93 -4.31 -8.07
C LEU A 85 11.60 -3.64 -7.69
N ASN A 86 10.62 -4.42 -7.24
CA ASN A 86 9.34 -3.90 -6.77
C ASN A 86 9.50 -3.01 -5.52
N ALA A 87 10.42 -3.33 -4.61
CA ALA A 87 10.72 -2.48 -3.45
C ALA A 87 11.50 -1.21 -3.87
N ALA A 88 12.53 -1.36 -4.70
CA ALA A 88 13.40 -0.27 -5.17
C ALA A 88 12.63 0.80 -5.94
N ARG A 89 11.53 0.45 -6.63
CA ARG A 89 10.70 1.41 -7.37
C ARG A 89 10.14 2.53 -6.50
N PHE A 90 9.90 2.29 -5.22
CA PHE A 90 9.36 3.32 -4.31
C PHE A 90 10.38 4.38 -3.91
N PHE A 91 11.68 4.11 -4.15
CA PHE A 91 12.79 4.96 -3.74
C PHE A 91 13.62 5.49 -4.91
N THR A 92 13.21 5.20 -6.15
CA THR A 92 13.91 5.60 -7.37
C THR A 92 13.01 6.42 -8.29
N ARG A 93 13.61 7.24 -9.16
CA ARG A 93 12.89 8.02 -10.20
C ARG A 93 12.25 7.11 -11.26
N LEU A 94 12.71 5.86 -11.36
CA LEU A 94 12.20 4.83 -12.27
C LEU A 94 10.94 4.12 -11.76
N ARG A 95 10.25 4.68 -10.75
CA ARG A 95 9.07 4.07 -10.09
C ARG A 95 8.05 3.45 -11.05
N ARG A 96 7.76 4.16 -12.14
CA ARG A 96 6.76 3.75 -13.13
C ARG A 96 7.27 2.59 -13.98
N VAL A 97 8.50 2.69 -14.50
CA VAL A 97 9.12 1.68 -15.37
C VAL A 97 9.45 0.38 -14.62
N LEU A 98 9.86 0.48 -13.36
CA LEU A 98 10.18 -0.69 -12.54
C LEU A 98 8.94 -1.52 -12.18
N ALA A 99 7.73 -0.96 -12.21
CA ALA A 99 6.51 -1.70 -11.91
C ALA A 99 6.28 -2.87 -12.88
N PRO A 100 6.16 -2.68 -14.21
CA PRO A 100 6.01 -3.79 -15.15
C PRO A 100 7.21 -4.74 -15.16
N VAL A 101 8.44 -4.20 -15.06
CA VAL A 101 9.67 -5.02 -15.04
C VAL A 101 9.70 -5.95 -13.85
N SER A 102 9.42 -5.44 -12.63
CA SER A 102 9.40 -6.27 -11.42
C SER A 102 8.36 -7.39 -11.48
N ILE A 103 7.18 -7.12 -12.06
CA ILE A 103 6.12 -8.11 -12.25
C ILE A 103 6.56 -9.18 -13.24
N ALA A 104 7.12 -8.79 -14.39
CA ALA A 104 7.57 -9.70 -15.43
C ALA A 104 8.69 -10.63 -14.93
N VAL A 105 9.69 -10.08 -14.25
CA VAL A 105 10.79 -10.86 -13.65
C VAL A 105 10.26 -11.83 -12.61
N THR A 106 9.43 -11.37 -11.67
CA THR A 106 8.90 -12.22 -10.58
C THR A 106 8.08 -13.36 -11.14
N ALA A 107 7.10 -13.07 -12.01
CA ALA A 107 6.20 -14.06 -12.56
C ALA A 107 6.89 -14.99 -13.57
N GLY A 108 7.81 -14.47 -14.38
CA GLY A 108 8.61 -15.25 -15.32
C GLY A 108 9.47 -16.28 -14.59
N SER A 109 10.26 -15.84 -13.60
CA SER A 109 11.10 -16.74 -12.80
C SER A 109 10.28 -17.72 -11.97
N LEU A 110 9.15 -17.29 -11.39
CA LEU A 110 8.27 -18.18 -10.63
C LEU A 110 7.63 -19.25 -11.53
N GLY A 111 7.09 -18.86 -12.69
CA GLY A 111 6.49 -19.81 -13.62
C GLY A 111 7.51 -20.80 -14.17
N ALA A 112 8.73 -20.34 -14.50
CA ALA A 112 9.81 -21.22 -14.92
C ALA A 112 10.23 -22.19 -13.81
N PHE A 113 10.24 -21.75 -12.55
CA PHE A 113 10.55 -22.62 -11.41
C PHE A 113 9.48 -23.70 -11.26
N LEU A 114 8.21 -23.31 -11.27
CA LEU A 114 7.09 -24.23 -11.16
C LEU A 114 7.06 -25.23 -12.32
N TYR A 115 7.43 -24.78 -13.53
CA TYR A 115 7.51 -25.65 -14.70
C TYR A 115 8.62 -26.70 -14.54
N ALA A 116 9.80 -26.26 -14.10
CA ALA A 116 10.95 -27.14 -13.90
C ALA A 116 10.73 -28.17 -12.78
N VAL A 117 9.92 -27.83 -11.77
CA VAL A 117 9.52 -28.75 -10.68
C VAL A 117 8.34 -29.66 -11.11
N GLY A 118 7.85 -29.55 -12.34
CA GLY A 118 6.80 -30.40 -12.88
C GLY A 118 5.40 -30.09 -12.34
N ALA A 119 5.16 -28.86 -11.85
CA ALA A 119 3.86 -28.47 -11.35
C ALA A 119 2.86 -28.31 -12.52
N PRO A 120 1.73 -29.03 -12.53
CA PRO A 120 0.73 -28.89 -13.57
C PRO A 120 -0.05 -27.58 -13.40
N LEU A 121 -0.34 -26.88 -14.51
CA LEU A 121 -1.15 -25.64 -14.61
C LEU A 121 -0.62 -24.40 -13.86
N LEU A 122 0.09 -24.55 -12.74
CA LEU A 122 0.67 -23.46 -11.96
C LEU A 122 1.66 -22.58 -12.74
N PRO A 123 2.52 -23.12 -13.64
CA PRO A 123 3.39 -22.29 -14.47
C PRO A 123 2.59 -21.37 -15.37
N VAL A 124 1.55 -21.91 -16.00
CA VAL A 124 0.68 -21.19 -16.93
C VAL A 124 -0.12 -20.13 -16.20
N ALA A 125 -0.62 -20.44 -15.00
CA ALA A 125 -1.26 -19.47 -14.13
C ALA A 125 -0.29 -18.34 -13.74
N ALA A 126 0.93 -18.67 -13.30
CA ALA A 126 1.92 -17.69 -12.90
C ALA A 126 2.33 -16.77 -14.05
N TRP A 127 2.62 -17.33 -15.23
CA TRP A 127 2.93 -16.55 -16.43
C TRP A 127 1.75 -15.72 -16.90
N GLY A 128 0.52 -16.26 -16.87
CA GLY A 128 -0.70 -15.52 -17.17
C GLY A 128 -0.92 -14.33 -16.23
N VAL A 129 -0.73 -14.54 -14.93
CA VAL A 129 -0.80 -13.46 -13.92
C VAL A 129 0.25 -12.39 -14.19
N GLY A 130 1.47 -12.82 -14.45
CA GLY A 130 2.58 -11.94 -14.82
C GLY A 130 2.28 -11.11 -16.06
N ALA A 131 1.87 -11.76 -17.14
CA ALA A 131 1.60 -11.12 -18.42
C ALA A 131 0.46 -10.10 -18.32
N GLY A 132 -0.67 -10.47 -17.70
CA GLY A 132 -1.80 -9.57 -17.51
C GLY A 132 -1.46 -8.36 -16.64
N ALA A 133 -0.79 -8.58 -15.51
CA ALA A 133 -0.37 -7.52 -14.62
C ALA A 133 0.73 -6.62 -15.24
N ALA A 134 1.72 -7.20 -15.92
CA ALA A 134 2.78 -6.44 -16.59
C ALA A 134 2.22 -5.61 -17.74
N ALA A 135 1.33 -6.17 -18.58
CA ALA A 135 0.67 -5.45 -19.66
C ALA A 135 -0.17 -4.28 -19.13
N ALA A 136 -1.00 -4.48 -18.11
CA ALA A 136 -1.75 -3.40 -17.48
C ALA A 136 -0.84 -2.34 -16.85
N SER A 137 0.26 -2.76 -16.22
CA SER A 137 1.22 -1.81 -15.66
C SER A 137 1.96 -1.01 -16.74
N ALA A 138 2.27 -1.62 -17.89
CA ALA A 138 2.89 -0.97 -19.04
C ALA A 138 1.93 0.01 -19.72
N LEU A 139 0.67 -0.38 -19.93
CA LEU A 139 -0.39 0.52 -20.41
C LEU A 139 -0.65 1.67 -19.43
N GLY A 140 -0.41 1.45 -18.13
CA GLY A 140 -0.42 2.49 -17.11
C GLY A 140 0.61 3.59 -17.32
N LEU A 141 1.68 3.33 -18.08
CA LEU A 141 2.73 4.31 -18.40
C LEU A 141 2.26 5.37 -19.41
N ALA A 142 1.28 5.02 -20.27
CA ALA A 142 0.77 5.89 -21.33
C ALA A 142 0.05 7.16 -20.81
N GLY A 143 -0.21 7.25 -19.49
CA GLY A 143 -0.83 8.43 -18.88
C GLY A 143 -2.32 8.62 -19.22
N GLY A 144 -2.88 9.78 -18.89
CA GLY A 144 -4.29 10.11 -19.17
C GLY A 144 -5.32 9.31 -18.35
N ARG A 145 -6.59 9.33 -18.80
CA ARG A 145 -7.69 8.56 -18.16
C ARG A 145 -7.49 7.05 -18.32
N ARG A 146 -7.14 6.59 -19.53
CA ARG A 146 -6.93 5.18 -19.84
C ARG A 146 -5.70 4.61 -19.13
N GLY A 147 -4.56 5.31 -19.06
CA GLY A 147 -3.41 4.84 -18.28
C GLY A 147 -3.72 4.74 -16.77
N ARG A 148 -4.45 5.70 -16.20
CA ARG A 148 -4.89 5.62 -14.79
C ARG A 148 -5.81 4.43 -14.51
N PHE A 149 -6.65 4.05 -15.47
CA PHE A 149 -7.51 2.89 -15.36
C PHE A 149 -6.70 1.60 -15.22
N PHE A 150 -5.75 1.36 -16.14
CA PHE A 150 -4.91 0.16 -16.12
C PHE A 150 -3.99 0.12 -14.90
N ALA A 151 -3.41 1.26 -14.52
CA ALA A 151 -2.56 1.38 -13.33
C ALA A 151 -3.31 1.08 -12.01
N ARG A 152 -4.62 1.30 -11.95
CA ARG A 152 -5.45 0.99 -10.77
C ARG A 152 -5.93 -0.46 -10.74
N ARG A 153 -5.91 -1.16 -11.87
CA ARG A 153 -6.49 -2.49 -12.03
C ARG A 153 -5.46 -3.56 -12.35
N THR A 154 -4.18 -3.28 -12.11
CA THR A 154 -3.06 -4.20 -12.39
C THR A 154 -3.27 -5.59 -11.79
N ALA A 155 -3.76 -5.68 -10.55
CA ALA A 155 -4.07 -6.96 -9.91
C ALA A 155 -5.22 -7.70 -10.58
N LEU A 156 -6.28 -6.97 -10.99
CA LEU A 156 -7.42 -7.55 -11.70
C LEU A 156 -7.00 -8.11 -13.05
N PHE A 157 -6.20 -7.37 -13.82
CA PHE A 157 -5.65 -7.84 -15.09
C PHE A 157 -4.68 -9.02 -14.89
N GLY A 158 -3.96 -9.07 -13.77
CA GLY A 158 -3.18 -10.24 -13.37
C GLY A 158 -4.07 -11.46 -13.16
N VAL A 159 -5.07 -11.38 -12.28
CA VAL A 159 -6.00 -12.50 -12.03
C VAL A 159 -6.65 -12.98 -13.33
N LEU A 160 -7.09 -12.05 -14.17
CA LEU A 160 -7.71 -12.35 -15.46
C LEU A 160 -6.71 -13.05 -16.41
N GLY A 161 -5.47 -12.58 -16.50
CA GLY A 161 -4.43 -13.22 -17.29
C GLY A 161 -4.11 -14.64 -16.79
N GLY A 162 -4.08 -14.85 -15.48
CA GLY A 162 -3.90 -16.19 -14.88
C GLY A 162 -5.05 -17.14 -15.23
N LEU A 163 -6.30 -16.68 -15.07
CA LEU A 163 -7.50 -17.43 -15.42
C LEU A 163 -7.52 -17.79 -16.91
N LEU A 164 -7.21 -16.83 -17.78
CA LEU A 164 -7.14 -17.08 -19.23
C LEU A 164 -6.02 -18.06 -19.60
N GLY A 165 -4.86 -17.98 -18.94
CA GLY A 165 -3.78 -18.93 -19.16
C GLY A 165 -4.18 -20.35 -18.79
N VAL A 166 -4.77 -20.54 -17.61
CA VAL A 166 -5.27 -21.87 -17.18
C VAL A 166 -6.37 -22.36 -18.10
N LEU A 167 -7.33 -21.49 -18.45
CA LEU A 167 -8.42 -21.83 -19.34
C LEU A 167 -7.92 -22.23 -20.73
N TYR A 168 -6.95 -21.51 -21.29
CA TYR A 168 -6.32 -21.85 -22.56
C TYR A 168 -5.74 -23.28 -22.52
N GLN A 169 -4.98 -23.59 -21.48
CA GLN A 169 -4.36 -24.91 -21.34
C GLN A 169 -5.42 -26.02 -21.21
N VAL A 170 -6.47 -25.80 -20.42
CA VAL A 170 -7.57 -26.76 -20.26
C VAL A 170 -8.34 -26.92 -21.57
N SER A 171 -8.66 -25.83 -22.26
CA SER A 171 -9.37 -25.86 -23.54
C SER A 171 -8.56 -26.55 -24.63
N ALA A 172 -7.23 -26.37 -24.66
CA ALA A 172 -6.35 -27.08 -25.58
C ALA A 172 -6.36 -28.60 -25.33
N LEU A 173 -6.37 -29.02 -24.07
CA LEU A 173 -6.44 -30.44 -23.69
C LEU A 173 -7.79 -31.10 -24.03
N VAL A 174 -8.87 -30.33 -24.01
CA VAL A 174 -10.24 -30.81 -24.27
C VAL A 174 -10.67 -30.60 -25.73
N GLY A 175 -9.80 -30.05 -26.59
CA GLY A 175 -10.12 -29.76 -27.99
C GLY A 175 -11.14 -28.62 -28.19
N GLY A 176 -11.41 -27.84 -27.14
CA GLY A 176 -12.46 -26.82 -27.07
C GLY A 176 -11.96 -25.39 -27.26
N LEU A 177 -11.09 -25.13 -28.23
CA LEU A 177 -10.49 -23.80 -28.47
C LEU A 177 -11.53 -22.69 -28.73
N GLN A 178 -12.71 -23.05 -29.26
CA GLN A 178 -13.82 -22.12 -29.46
C GLN A 178 -14.42 -21.60 -28.14
N LEU A 179 -14.45 -22.43 -27.08
CA LEU A 179 -14.88 -22.02 -25.74
C LEU A 179 -13.88 -21.05 -25.10
N PHE A 180 -12.58 -21.25 -25.36
CA PHE A 180 -11.57 -20.28 -24.95
C PHE A 180 -11.78 -18.93 -25.65
N ALA A 181 -11.98 -18.93 -26.97
CA ALA A 181 -12.18 -17.71 -27.74
C ALA A 181 -13.42 -16.93 -27.28
N SER A 182 -14.54 -17.62 -27.00
CA SER A 182 -15.78 -16.99 -26.53
C SER A 182 -15.65 -16.41 -25.11
N VAL A 183 -15.02 -17.14 -24.18
CA VAL A 183 -14.77 -16.64 -22.81
C VAL A 183 -13.77 -15.49 -22.82
N ALA A 184 -12.72 -15.55 -23.63
CA ALA A 184 -11.76 -14.47 -23.80
C ALA A 184 -12.44 -13.21 -24.37
N ALA A 185 -13.28 -13.38 -25.41
CA ALA A 185 -14.05 -12.28 -25.98
C ALA A 185 -15.04 -11.67 -24.97
N ALA A 186 -15.76 -12.50 -24.21
CA ALA A 186 -16.69 -12.04 -23.17
C ALA A 186 -15.99 -11.32 -22.02
N ALA A 187 -14.81 -11.79 -21.62
CA ALA A 187 -13.98 -11.16 -20.60
C ALA A 187 -13.45 -9.79 -21.06
N VAL A 188 -12.97 -9.69 -22.31
CA VAL A 188 -12.54 -8.42 -22.92
C VAL A 188 -13.72 -7.45 -23.05
N ALA A 189 -14.89 -7.93 -23.51
CA ALA A 189 -16.09 -7.12 -23.62
C ALA A 189 -16.55 -6.59 -22.25
N SER A 190 -16.56 -7.45 -21.22
CA SER A 190 -16.91 -7.07 -19.85
C SER A 190 -15.92 -6.06 -19.25
N LEU A 191 -14.62 -6.16 -19.57
CA LEU A 191 -13.60 -5.19 -19.17
C LEU A 191 -13.73 -3.84 -19.87
N LEU A 192 -14.10 -3.84 -21.15
CA LEU A 192 -14.40 -2.62 -21.91
C LEU A 192 -15.65 -1.93 -21.38
N LEU A 193 -16.69 -2.70 -21.02
CA LEU A 193 -17.90 -2.20 -20.37
C LEU A 193 -17.61 -1.67 -18.94
N LEU A 194 -16.68 -2.28 -18.22
CA LEU A 194 -16.14 -1.77 -16.94
C LEU A 194 -15.25 -0.52 -17.11
N GLY A 195 -14.84 -0.20 -18.33
CA GLY A 195 -14.10 1.00 -18.75
C GLY A 195 -15.00 2.17 -19.15
N THR A 196 -16.20 1.88 -19.65
CA THR A 196 -17.28 2.84 -19.86
C THR A 196 -18.03 3.05 -18.54
N GLU A 197 -17.51 3.93 -17.69
CA GLU A 197 -18.14 4.46 -16.46
C GLU A 197 -19.39 3.75 -15.92
N ALA A 198 -19.28 2.49 -15.48
CA ALA A 198 -20.19 1.99 -14.47
C ALA A 198 -19.79 2.65 -13.13
N LYS A 199 -20.24 3.89 -12.92
CA LYS A 199 -20.40 4.43 -11.58
C LYS A 199 -21.41 3.54 -10.90
N TRP A 200 -20.94 2.53 -10.19
CA TRP A 200 -21.77 1.87 -9.20
C TRP A 200 -22.17 2.97 -8.21
N PRO A 201 -23.45 3.36 -8.12
CA PRO A 201 -23.88 4.30 -7.11
C PRO A 201 -23.68 3.58 -5.79
N ARG A 202 -22.60 3.91 -5.08
CA ARG A 202 -22.56 3.61 -3.66
C ARG A 202 -23.57 4.56 -3.06
N PRO A 203 -24.62 4.10 -2.38
CA PRO A 203 -25.38 4.99 -1.54
C PRO A 203 -24.45 5.37 -0.38
N ARG A 204 -23.74 6.49 -0.53
CA ARG A 204 -23.08 7.14 0.60
C ARG A 204 -24.11 8.08 1.18
N LEU A 205 -24.52 7.79 2.41
CA LEU A 205 -25.39 8.62 3.26
C LEU A 205 -24.86 10.05 3.53
N TYR A 206 -23.80 10.51 2.83
CA TYR A 206 -22.97 11.69 3.16
C TYR A 206 -22.41 12.42 1.92
N ASP A 207 -23.10 12.40 0.77
CA ASP A 207 -22.72 13.20 -0.41
C ASP A 207 -23.41 14.57 -0.47
N ASP A 208 -23.98 15.05 0.65
CA ASP A 208 -24.47 16.43 0.74
C ASP A 208 -23.29 17.40 0.75
N ALA A 209 -23.27 18.36 -0.18
CA ALA A 209 -22.22 19.37 -0.30
C ALA A 209 -22.03 20.15 1.03
N ASP A 210 -23.11 20.33 1.76
CA ASP A 210 -23.15 20.98 3.07
C ASP A 210 -22.41 20.16 4.14
N VAL A 211 -22.48 18.82 4.10
CA VAL A 211 -21.77 17.96 5.06
C VAL A 211 -20.27 17.94 4.79
N LEU A 212 -19.86 18.04 3.52
CA LEU A 212 -18.45 18.18 3.16
C LEU A 212 -17.90 19.55 3.58
N ALA A 213 -18.69 20.61 3.47
CA ALA A 213 -18.34 21.95 3.95
C ALA A 213 -18.20 21.96 5.48
N ALA A 214 -19.15 21.34 6.20
CA ALA A 214 -19.13 21.13 7.64
C ALA A 214 -17.83 20.48 8.13
N LYS A 215 -17.48 19.33 7.56
CA LYS A 215 -16.29 18.57 7.93
C LYS A 215 -14.99 19.34 7.67
N ARG A 216 -14.96 20.22 6.67
CA ARG A 216 -13.80 21.09 6.40
C ARG A 216 -13.68 22.19 7.44
N VAL A 217 -14.79 22.79 7.88
CA VAL A 217 -14.79 23.82 8.94
C VAL A 217 -14.39 23.22 10.28
N GLU A 218 -14.95 22.07 10.65
CA GLU A 218 -14.56 21.29 11.84
C GLU A 218 -13.04 21.02 11.86
N ALA A 219 -12.51 20.48 10.76
CA ALA A 219 -11.08 20.16 10.64
C ALA A 219 -10.19 21.41 10.70
N ARG A 220 -10.66 22.54 10.14
CA ARG A 220 -9.94 23.82 10.17
C ARG A 220 -9.91 24.38 11.59
N PHE A 221 -11.03 24.38 12.33
CA PHE A 221 -11.07 24.82 13.72
C PHE A 221 -10.12 24.01 14.62
N VAL A 222 -10.11 22.68 14.50
CA VAL A 222 -9.18 21.84 15.28
C VAL A 222 -7.72 22.23 15.02
N LYS A 223 -7.39 22.61 13.78
CA LYS A 223 -6.04 22.99 13.37
C LYS A 223 -5.66 24.42 13.78
N THR A 224 -6.55 25.40 13.60
CA THR A 224 -6.20 26.82 13.75
C THR A 224 -6.75 27.47 15.02
N GLY A 225 -7.78 26.89 15.65
CA GLY A 225 -8.48 27.50 16.78
C GLY A 225 -9.37 28.67 16.38
N ASP A 226 -9.72 28.79 15.09
CA ASP A 226 -10.50 29.91 14.55
C ASP A 226 -11.96 29.86 15.01
N VAL A 227 -12.21 30.55 16.12
CA VAL A 227 -13.50 30.55 16.81
C VAL A 227 -14.57 31.33 16.03
N ALA A 228 -14.15 32.37 15.29
CA ALA A 228 -15.06 33.17 14.45
C ALA A 228 -15.62 32.32 13.30
N LEU A 229 -14.78 31.49 12.67
CA LEU A 229 -15.21 30.57 11.62
C LEU A 229 -16.19 29.51 12.14
N LEU A 230 -15.95 28.95 13.33
CA LEU A 230 -16.86 27.99 13.96
C LEU A 230 -18.21 28.64 14.32
N ALA A 231 -18.18 29.84 14.88
CA ALA A 231 -19.37 30.60 15.26
C ALA A 231 -20.24 30.96 14.03
N ALA A 232 -19.62 31.45 12.95
CA ALA A 232 -20.32 31.76 11.70
C ALA A 232 -20.98 30.52 11.07
N TYR A 233 -20.30 29.37 11.13
CA TYR A 233 -20.83 28.10 10.65
C TYR A 233 -22.05 27.64 11.47
N VAL A 234 -21.96 27.70 12.80
CA VAL A 234 -23.08 27.38 13.71
C VAL A 234 -24.28 28.29 13.44
N ALA A 235 -24.06 29.60 13.32
CA ALA A 235 -25.10 30.58 13.03
C ALA A 235 -25.81 30.29 11.70
N TYR A 236 -25.04 29.99 10.64
CA TYR A 236 -25.58 29.66 9.33
C TYR A 236 -26.50 28.43 9.36
N HIS A 237 -26.08 27.36 10.03
CA HIS A 237 -26.87 26.12 10.08
C HIS A 237 -28.15 26.26 10.90
N LEU A 238 -28.11 27.01 12.01
CA LEU A 238 -29.31 27.27 12.82
C LEU A 238 -30.28 28.22 12.11
N ALA A 239 -29.77 29.23 11.40
CA ALA A 239 -30.59 30.11 10.57
C ALA A 239 -31.26 29.36 9.42
N LYS A 240 -30.54 28.44 8.77
CA LYS A 240 -31.09 27.56 7.71
C LYS A 240 -32.22 26.65 8.23
N ALA A 241 -32.14 26.23 9.49
CA ALA A 241 -33.15 25.40 10.13
C ALA A 241 -34.34 26.18 10.73
N GLY A 242 -34.35 27.52 10.61
CA GLY A 242 -35.46 28.35 11.10
C GLY A 242 -35.55 28.45 12.63
N VAL A 243 -34.43 28.30 13.34
CA VAL A 243 -34.38 28.34 14.81
C VAL A 243 -34.53 29.77 15.34
N GLU A 244 -35.25 29.95 16.45
CA GLU A 244 -35.43 31.23 17.14
C GLU A 244 -34.10 31.92 17.50
N GLU A 245 -34.02 33.23 17.25
CA GLU A 245 -32.80 34.04 17.39
C GLU A 245 -32.14 33.89 18.78
N GLY A 246 -32.93 33.85 19.86
CA GLY A 246 -32.40 33.67 21.23
C GLY A 246 -31.62 32.37 21.42
N ARG A 247 -32.04 31.28 20.77
CA ARG A 247 -31.36 29.97 20.80
C ARG A 247 -30.13 29.96 19.90
N VAL A 248 -30.18 30.68 18.78
CA VAL A 248 -29.00 30.88 17.90
C VAL A 248 -27.89 31.59 18.68
N VAL A 249 -28.22 32.67 19.39
CA VAL A 249 -27.27 33.44 20.19
C VAL A 249 -26.64 32.59 21.29
N GLU A 250 -27.39 31.69 21.92
CA GLU A 250 -26.86 30.76 22.93
C GLU A 250 -25.78 29.83 22.37
N VAL A 251 -26.04 29.16 21.24
CA VAL A 251 -25.09 28.21 20.64
C VAL A 251 -23.89 28.93 20.04
N VAL A 252 -24.09 30.12 19.46
CA VAL A 252 -23.01 30.98 18.96
C VAL A 252 -22.12 31.48 20.10
N ARG A 253 -22.69 31.90 21.23
CA ARG A 253 -21.93 32.29 22.42
C ARG A 253 -21.12 31.11 22.99
N ALA A 254 -21.69 29.91 22.99
CA ALA A 254 -20.97 28.70 23.37
C ALA A 254 -19.77 28.44 22.44
N ALA A 255 -19.94 28.60 21.12
CA ALA A 255 -18.84 28.49 20.16
C ALA A 255 -17.74 29.55 20.42
N LEU A 256 -18.13 30.80 20.69
CA LEU A 256 -17.20 31.92 20.95
C LEU A 256 -16.43 31.84 22.28
N SER A 257 -16.89 31.01 23.23
CA SER A 257 -16.32 30.92 24.58
C SER A 257 -14.94 30.27 24.66
N TYR A 258 -14.45 29.65 23.57
CA TYR A 258 -13.19 28.92 23.58
C TYR A 258 -11.96 29.84 23.54
N ARG A 259 -10.98 29.55 24.40
CA ARG A 259 -9.65 30.18 24.39
C ARG A 259 -8.54 29.14 24.52
N ASP A 260 -7.57 29.23 23.62
CA ASP A 260 -6.35 28.46 23.67
C ASP A 260 -5.46 28.90 24.83
N TRP A 261 -4.57 28.01 25.26
CA TRP A 261 -3.46 28.42 26.12
C TRP A 261 -2.35 29.04 25.28
N GLU A 262 -1.91 30.22 25.66
CA GLU A 262 -0.76 30.86 25.06
C GLU A 262 0.51 30.37 25.79
N PRO A 263 1.48 29.79 25.07
CA PRO A 263 2.77 29.48 25.68
C PRO A 263 3.47 30.80 26.05
N SER A 264 4.17 30.81 27.20
CA SER A 264 5.02 31.94 27.57
C SER A 264 5.99 32.29 26.42
N PRO A 265 6.25 33.58 26.13
CA PRO A 265 7.21 33.99 25.11
C PRO A 265 8.61 33.42 25.30
N PHE A 266 8.93 32.99 26.53
CA PHE A 266 10.23 32.44 26.93
C PHE A 266 10.22 30.90 27.05
N ALA A 267 9.13 30.23 26.66
CA ALA A 267 9.01 28.78 26.80
C ALA A 267 9.93 28.04 25.81
N PRO A 268 10.66 26.98 26.27
CA PRO A 268 11.44 26.15 25.38
C PRO A 268 10.61 25.51 24.25
N PRO A 269 11.18 25.22 23.07
CA PRO A 269 10.43 24.72 21.90
C PRO A 269 9.64 23.43 22.15
N LEU A 270 10.09 22.59 23.07
CA LEU A 270 9.38 21.37 23.46
C LEU A 270 8.11 21.66 24.27
N VAL A 271 8.14 22.68 25.15
CA VAL A 271 6.99 23.12 25.94
C VAL A 271 5.93 23.75 25.02
N ALA A 272 6.35 24.59 24.06
CA ALA A 272 5.45 25.12 23.04
C ALA A 272 4.73 24.02 22.24
N LYS A 273 5.46 22.97 21.82
CA LYS A 273 4.87 21.81 21.13
C LYS A 273 3.91 21.00 22.01
N LEU A 274 4.18 20.90 23.31
CA LEU A 274 3.28 20.22 24.24
C LEU A 274 1.99 21.03 24.45
N VAL A 275 2.09 22.35 24.59
CA VAL A 275 0.94 23.26 24.66
C VAL A 275 0.11 23.20 23.39
N GLU A 276 0.74 23.17 22.20
CA GLU A 276 0.03 23.02 20.92
C GLU A 276 -0.75 21.70 20.84
N ARG A 277 -0.14 20.57 21.25
CA ARG A 277 -0.81 19.27 21.32
C ARG A 277 -1.96 19.25 22.33
N ALA A 278 -1.79 19.92 23.47
CA ALA A 278 -2.82 20.04 24.49
C ALA A 278 -4.01 20.90 24.00
N ASN A 279 -3.73 22.03 23.36
CA ASN A 279 -4.72 22.91 22.73
C ASN A 279 -5.51 22.16 21.66
N ARG A 280 -4.86 21.38 20.79
CA ARG A 280 -5.57 20.55 19.79
C ARG A 280 -6.59 19.59 20.42
N ARG A 281 -6.22 18.91 21.50
CA ARG A 281 -7.14 18.02 22.25
C ARG A 281 -8.28 18.79 22.91
N ARG A 282 -8.01 20.00 23.42
CA ARG A 282 -9.03 20.88 24.02
C ARG A 282 -10.00 21.42 22.96
N ARG A 283 -9.52 21.79 21.76
CA ARG A 283 -10.34 22.19 20.61
C ARG A 283 -11.25 21.05 20.17
N GLU A 284 -10.75 19.82 20.04
CA GLU A 284 -11.57 18.65 19.70
C GLU A 284 -12.69 18.40 20.73
N ARG A 285 -12.41 18.53 22.03
CA ARG A 285 -13.44 18.41 23.08
C ARG A 285 -14.46 19.55 23.03
N HIS A 286 -14.02 20.77 22.76
CA HIS A 286 -14.90 21.93 22.63
C HIS A 286 -15.82 21.79 21.41
N LEU A 287 -15.27 21.39 20.26
CA LEU A 287 -16.03 21.13 19.05
C LEU A 287 -17.15 20.10 19.28
N ARG A 288 -16.86 19.00 19.97
CA ARG A 288 -17.89 17.99 20.33
C ARG A 288 -19.00 18.55 21.21
N LYS A 289 -18.69 19.48 22.12
CA LYS A 289 -19.71 20.15 22.95
C LYS A 289 -20.59 21.05 22.10
N VAL A 290 -20.00 21.83 21.19
CA VAL A 290 -20.74 22.72 20.27
C VAL A 290 -21.60 21.91 19.30
N GLU A 291 -21.08 20.82 18.72
CA GLU A 291 -21.84 19.91 17.86
C GLU A 291 -23.00 19.25 18.61
N ALA A 292 -22.80 18.85 19.87
CA ALA A 292 -23.87 18.29 20.69
C ALA A 292 -24.97 19.31 20.98
N LEU A 293 -24.63 20.59 21.15
CA LEU A 293 -25.62 21.67 21.29
C LEU A 293 -26.33 21.94 19.97
N LEU A 294 -25.59 22.04 18.86
CA LEU A 294 -26.15 22.24 17.52
C LEU A 294 -27.17 21.14 17.16
N ARG A 295 -26.89 19.87 17.46
CA ARG A 295 -27.80 18.74 17.25
C ARG A 295 -29.06 18.74 18.13
N ARG A 296 -29.14 19.58 19.16
CA ARG A 296 -30.37 19.72 19.96
C ARG A 296 -31.40 20.62 19.29
N TYR A 297 -30.98 21.45 18.33
CA TYR A 297 -31.81 22.47 17.70
C TYR A 297 -31.97 22.29 16.18
N LEU A 298 -31.15 21.43 15.56
CA LEU A 298 -31.33 20.92 14.20
C LEU A 298 -32.12 19.62 14.23
#